data_AF-A0A544Y3U6-F1
#
_entry.id   AF-A0A544Y3U6-F1
#
_cell.length_a   1.000
_cell.length_b   1.000
_cell.length_c   1.000
_cell.angle_alpha   90.00
_cell.angle_beta   90.00
_cell.angle_gamma   90.00
#
_symmetry.space_group_name_H-M   'P 1'
#
loop_
_entity.id
_entity.type
_entity.pdbx_description
1 polymer ?
#
loop_
_entity_poly.entity_id
_entity_poly.type
_entity_poly.pdbx_seq_one_letter_code
_entity_poly.pdbx_strand_id
1 'polypeptide(L)'
;MPDIKLDSKLTKAIKRLLEPYEARLGKLGNNVVAIVELTSVKRVDVTPDVEAAPAAYLRITGLEIATRDQEDHLRRAQQSMYRLRTASGTLDEIHSAEDANRQLRILHQTVAEGDD
;
A
#
# COMPACT_ATOMS: atom_id res chain seq x y z
N MET A 1 9.17 5.14 -18.35
CA MET A 1 8.35 4.54 -17.27
C MET A 1 6.93 5.02 -17.46
N PRO A 2 5.90 4.16 -17.44
CA PRO A 2 4.52 4.60 -17.60
C PRO A 2 4.09 5.45 -16.40
N ASP A 3 3.33 6.50 -16.67
CA ASP A 3 2.67 7.29 -15.63
C ASP A 3 1.64 6.42 -14.91
N ILE A 4 1.76 6.31 -13.58
CA ILE A 4 0.80 5.60 -12.76
C ILE A 4 -0.33 6.55 -12.37
N LYS A 5 -1.56 6.21 -12.75
CA LYS A 5 -2.75 7.02 -12.48
C LYS A 5 -3.75 6.20 -11.68
N LEU A 6 -4.34 6.81 -10.65
CA LEU A 6 -5.51 6.24 -9.98
C LEU A 6 -6.75 6.57 -10.81
N ASP A 7 -7.53 5.54 -11.14
CA ASP A 7 -8.83 5.70 -11.76
C ASP A 7 -9.77 6.38 -10.77
N SER A 8 -10.36 7.51 -11.19
CA SER A 8 -11.31 8.28 -10.37
C SER A 8 -12.64 7.56 -10.17
N LYS A 9 -12.89 6.48 -10.90
CA LYS A 9 -14.12 5.68 -10.77
C LYS A 9 -14.02 4.69 -9.62
N LEU A 10 -14.83 4.92 -8.59
CA LEU A 10 -15.12 3.93 -7.56
C LEU A 10 -16.22 2.97 -8.03
N THR A 11 -16.05 1.68 -7.77
CA THR A 11 -17.10 0.67 -8.00
C THR A 11 -18.25 0.87 -7.02
N LYS A 12 -19.45 0.33 -7.34
CA LYS A 12 -20.59 0.37 -6.42
C LYS A 12 -20.27 -0.29 -5.07
N ALA A 13 -19.48 -1.37 -5.09
CA ALA A 13 -19.06 -2.08 -3.88
C ALA A 13 -18.18 -1.19 -3.00
N ILE A 14 -17.16 -0.53 -3.56
CA ILE A 14 -16.29 0.38 -2.80
C ILE A 14 -17.09 1.57 -2.25
N LYS A 15 -18.01 2.14 -3.03
CA LYS A 15 -18.88 3.22 -2.53
C LYS A 15 -19.67 2.78 -1.30
N ARG A 16 -20.26 1.59 -1.32
CA ARG A 16 -21.02 1.04 -0.19
C ARG A 16 -20.13 0.81 1.04
N LEU A 17 -18.87 0.40 0.86
CA LEU A 17 -17.92 0.25 1.98
C LEU A 17 -17.55 1.59 2.62
N LEU A 18 -17.65 2.70 1.88
CA LEU A 18 -17.33 4.05 2.38
C LEU A 18 -18.49 4.70 3.15
N GLU A 19 -19.74 4.28 2.91
CA GLU A 19 -20.95 4.86 3.52
C GLU A 19 -20.85 5.03 5.06
N PRO A 20 -20.37 4.04 5.84
CA PRO A 20 -20.24 4.19 7.30
C PRO A 20 -19.25 5.26 7.75
N TYR A 21 -18.35 5.69 6.86
CA TYR A 21 -17.24 6.60 7.14
C TYR A 21 -17.45 8.00 6.55
N GLU A 22 -18.58 8.28 5.88
CA GLU A 22 -18.82 9.56 5.19
C GLU A 22 -18.61 10.78 6.07
N ALA A 23 -19.10 10.77 7.31
CA ALA A 23 -18.93 11.89 8.24
C ALA A 23 -17.46 12.12 8.64
N ARG A 24 -16.65 11.05 8.64
CA ARG A 24 -15.21 11.12 8.90
C ARG A 24 -14.47 11.63 7.66
N LEU A 25 -14.81 11.12 6.48
CA LEU A 25 -14.16 11.44 5.21
C LEU A 25 -14.54 12.82 4.66
N GLY A 26 -15.75 13.31 4.96
CA GLY A 26 -16.25 14.61 4.52
C GLY A 26 -15.61 15.81 5.23
N LYS A 27 -14.79 15.58 6.26
CA LYS A 27 -14.06 16.64 6.96
C LYS A 27 -12.76 16.95 6.23
N LEU A 28 -12.63 18.17 5.72
CA LEU A 28 -11.41 18.65 5.08
C LEU A 28 -10.21 18.56 6.03
N GLY A 29 -9.07 18.12 5.51
CA GLY A 29 -7.84 17.95 6.27
C GLY A 29 -7.81 16.71 7.18
N ASN A 30 -8.88 15.91 7.22
CA ASN A 30 -8.88 14.66 7.97
C ASN A 30 -8.16 13.55 7.20
N ASN A 31 -7.24 12.88 7.88
CA ASN A 31 -6.53 11.72 7.33
C ASN A 31 -7.16 10.43 7.85
N VAL A 32 -7.33 9.46 6.96
CA VAL A 32 -7.70 8.09 7.31
C VAL A 32 -6.59 7.14 6.91
N VAL A 33 -6.39 6.09 7.69
CA VAL A 33 -5.50 4.99 7.34
C VAL A 33 -6.37 3.84 6.82
N ALA A 34 -5.98 3.24 5.71
CA ALA A 34 -6.72 2.17 5.09
C ALA A 34 -5.78 1.17 4.41
N ILE A 35 -6.26 -0.05 4.25
CA ILE A 35 -5.69 -1.05 3.35
C ILE A 35 -6.48 -1.00 2.04
N VAL A 36 -5.77 -0.93 0.91
CA VAL A 36 -6.37 -0.90 -0.42
C VAL A 36 -5.81 -2.02 -1.28
N GLU A 37 -6.70 -2.67 -2.02
CA GLU A 37 -6.32 -3.55 -3.12
C GLU A 37 -6.48 -2.79 -4.43
N LEU A 38 -5.45 -2.85 -5.28
CA LEU A 38 -5.40 -2.15 -6.55
C LEU A 38 -5.36 -3.16 -7.71
N THR A 39 -6.22 -2.95 -8.71
CA THR A 39 -6.19 -3.71 -9.97
C THR A 39 -5.85 -2.79 -11.13
N SER A 40 -4.96 -3.23 -12.02
CA SER A 40 -4.71 -2.53 -13.29
C SER A 40 -5.91 -2.70 -14.22
N VAL A 41 -6.54 -1.59 -14.60
CA VAL A 41 -7.78 -1.59 -15.39
C VAL A 41 -7.61 -1.05 -16.81
N LYS A 42 -6.52 -0.31 -17.06
CA LYS A 42 -6.18 0.20 -18.38
C LYS A 42 -4.67 0.41 -18.46
N ARG A 43 -4.11 0.06 -19.61
CA ARG A 43 -2.76 0.42 -20.01
C ARG A 43 -2.83 1.19 -21.31
N VAL A 44 -2.07 2.27 -21.39
CA VAL A 44 -1.84 3.05 -22.61
C VAL A 44 -0.38 2.82 -22.96
N ASP A 45 -0.15 2.14 -24.07
CA ASP A 45 1.18 1.96 -24.64
C ASP A 45 1.40 3.02 -25.72
N VAL A 46 2.67 3.31 -26.00
CA VAL A 46 3.05 4.28 -27.03
C VAL A 46 2.98 3.60 -28.39
N THR A 47 2.14 4.11 -29.27
CA THR A 47 2.18 3.80 -30.71
C THR A 47 2.86 4.95 -31.46
N PRO A 48 3.54 4.70 -32.60
CA PRO A 48 4.26 5.75 -33.34
C PRO A 48 3.41 6.98 -33.66
N ASP A 49 2.10 6.80 -33.86
CA ASP A 49 1.16 7.85 -34.28
C ASP A 49 0.49 8.58 -33.11
N VAL A 50 0.82 8.25 -31.86
CA VAL A 50 0.16 8.83 -30.68
C VAL A 50 1.18 9.54 -29.80
N GLU A 51 1.06 10.87 -29.76
CA GLU A 51 1.83 11.76 -28.89
C GLU A 51 1.31 11.72 -27.43
N ALA A 52 1.18 10.52 -26.87
CA ALA A 52 0.79 10.33 -25.48
C ALA A 52 1.85 9.53 -24.73
N ALA A 53 2.19 10.00 -23.52
CA ALA A 53 3.05 9.25 -22.62
C ALA A 53 2.39 7.91 -22.23
N PRO A 54 3.17 6.83 -22.08
CA PRO A 54 2.63 5.55 -21.62
C PRO A 54 2.05 5.72 -20.22
N ALA A 55 0.92 5.06 -19.94
CA ALA A 55 0.25 5.19 -18.65
C ALA A 55 -0.40 3.88 -18.20
N ALA A 56 -0.39 3.61 -16.90
CA ALA A 56 -1.14 2.53 -16.28
C ALA A 56 -2.17 3.10 -15.30
N TYR A 57 -3.42 2.72 -15.47
CA TYR A 57 -4.51 3.13 -14.61
C TYR A 57 -4.82 2.01 -13.62
N LEU A 58 -4.77 2.33 -12.34
CA LEU A 58 -5.07 1.43 -11.23
C LEU A 58 -6.41 1.82 -10.61
N ARG A 59 -7.25 0.85 -10.33
CA ARG A 59 -8.54 1.04 -9.65
C ARG A 59 -8.52 0.34 -8.30
N ILE A 60 -9.09 0.98 -7.29
CA ILE A 60 -9.34 0.36 -5.99
C ILE A 60 -10.45 -0.69 -6.15
N THR A 61 -10.15 -1.94 -5.84
CA THR A 61 -11.07 -3.09 -5.92
C THR A 61 -11.41 -3.67 -4.57
N GLY A 62 -10.55 -3.47 -3.57
CA GLY A 62 -10.78 -3.75 -2.16
C GLY A 62 -10.39 -2.56 -1.29
N LEU A 63 -11.13 -2.32 -0.20
CA LEU A 63 -10.89 -1.21 0.72
C LEU A 63 -11.34 -1.58 2.13
N GLU A 64 -10.46 -1.42 3.10
CA GLU A 64 -10.79 -1.50 4.52
C GLU A 64 -10.21 -0.28 5.25
N ILE A 65 -11.07 0.49 5.93
CA ILE A 65 -10.67 1.67 6.69
C ILE A 65 -10.40 1.26 8.14
N ALA A 66 -9.23 1.64 8.64
CA ALA A 66 -8.80 1.32 9.99
C ALA A 66 -9.71 1.95 11.05
N THR A 67 -10.01 1.17 12.08
CA THR A 67 -10.49 1.72 13.36
C THR A 67 -9.34 2.41 14.10
N ARG A 68 -9.66 3.21 15.12
CA ARG A 68 -8.65 3.94 15.91
C ARG A 68 -7.57 3.00 16.47
N ASP A 69 -7.97 1.84 16.98
CA ASP A 69 -7.06 0.87 17.60
C ASP A 69 -6.16 0.17 16.55
N GLN A 70 -6.60 0.11 15.29
CA GLN A 70 -5.85 -0.50 14.19
C GLN A 70 -4.88 0.47 13.53
N GLU A 71 -5.11 1.78 13.62
CA GLU A 71 -4.30 2.79 12.92
C GLU A 71 -2.81 2.69 13.27
N ASP A 72 -2.49 2.51 14.55
CA ASP A 72 -1.10 2.42 15.00
C ASP A 72 -0.41 1.16 14.44
N HIS A 73 -1.13 0.04 14.38
CA HIS A 73 -0.61 -1.19 13.80
C HIS A 73 -0.32 -1.00 12.30
N LEU A 74 -1.24 -0.38 11.55
CA LEU A 74 -1.05 -0.13 10.13
C LEU A 74 0.06 0.89 9.84
N ARG A 75 0.22 1.91 10.70
CA ARG A 75 1.34 2.86 10.58
C ARG A 75 2.68 2.17 10.80
N ARG A 76 2.78 1.25 11.76
CA ARG A 76 3.98 0.43 11.98
C ARG A 76 4.27 -0.49 10.78
N ALA A 77 3.24 -1.11 10.21
CA ALA A 77 3.37 -1.90 8.98
C ALA A 77 3.86 -1.04 7.80
N GLN A 78 3.28 0.15 7.62
CA GLN A 78 3.70 1.12 6.61
C GLN A 78 5.16 1.55 6.78
N GLN A 79 5.59 1.84 8.02
CA GLN A 79 6.98 2.16 8.33
C GLN A 79 7.91 0.97 8.02
N SER A 80 7.49 -0.25 8.31
CA SER A 80 8.26 -1.46 8.03
C SER A 80 8.42 -1.68 6.52
N MET A 81 7.34 -1.53 5.75
CA MET A 81 7.40 -1.58 4.27
C MET A 81 8.29 -0.47 3.70
N TYR A 82 8.20 0.75 4.25
CA TYR A 82 9.08 1.85 3.87
C TYR A 82 10.54 1.49 4.12
N ARG A 83 10.86 1.00 5.32
CA ARG A 83 12.21 0.58 5.70
C ARG A 83 12.74 -0.50 4.77
N LEU A 84 11.95 -1.53 4.45
CA LEU A 84 12.34 -2.57 3.49
C LEU A 84 12.64 -1.98 2.11
N ARG A 85 11.79 -1.06 1.62
CA ARG A 85 12.00 -0.37 0.34
C ARG A 85 13.27 0.48 0.34
N THR A 86 13.57 1.17 1.44
CA THR A 86 14.78 2.01 1.55
C THR A 86 16.02 1.22 1.92
N ALA A 87 15.87 0.06 2.57
CA ALA A 87 16.94 -0.86 2.91
C ALA A 87 17.57 -1.45 1.64
N SER A 88 16.81 -1.59 0.55
CA SER A 88 17.38 -1.87 -0.78
C SER A 88 18.32 -0.78 -1.31
N GLY A 89 18.45 0.38 -0.66
CA GLY A 89 19.50 1.37 -0.92
C GLY A 89 20.54 1.51 0.20
N THR A 90 20.46 0.69 1.25
CA THR A 90 21.42 0.65 2.37
C THR A 90 22.06 -0.73 2.58
N LEU A 91 21.64 -1.74 1.82
CA LEU A 91 22.15 -3.12 1.84
C LEU A 91 22.91 -3.52 0.57
N ASP A 92 23.42 -2.55 -0.21
CA ASP A 92 24.28 -2.87 -1.36
C ASP A 92 25.70 -3.32 -0.94
N GLU A 93 26.00 -3.35 0.35
CA GLU A 93 27.19 -4.04 0.87
C GLU A 93 26.77 -5.06 1.95
N ILE A 94 26.59 -6.29 1.47
CA ILE A 94 26.73 -7.58 2.18
C ILE A 94 25.60 -7.88 3.23
N HIS A 95 24.92 -9.04 3.27
CA HIS A 95 25.41 -10.42 3.23
C HIS A 95 24.29 -11.44 2.90
N SER A 96 24.70 -12.54 2.24
CA SER A 96 24.14 -13.90 2.19
C SER A 96 22.66 -14.13 2.55
N ALA A 97 21.99 -15.02 1.80
CA ALA A 97 20.65 -15.55 2.10
C ALA A 97 20.49 -16.12 3.54
N GLU A 98 21.59 -16.45 4.22
CA GLU A 98 21.57 -16.81 5.65
C GLU A 98 21.18 -15.65 6.57
N ASP A 99 21.60 -14.42 6.29
CA ASP A 99 21.35 -13.27 7.17
C ASP A 99 19.91 -12.74 7.04
N ALA A 100 19.33 -12.82 5.85
CA ALA A 100 17.91 -12.55 5.63
C ALA A 100 17.01 -13.54 6.40
N ASN A 101 17.37 -14.83 6.40
CA ASN A 101 16.67 -15.86 7.16
C ASN A 101 16.84 -15.71 8.68
N ARG A 102 17.98 -15.22 9.13
CA ARG A 102 18.23 -14.90 10.54
C ARG A 102 17.34 -13.75 11.03
N GLN A 103 17.18 -12.70 10.23
CA GLN A 103 16.30 -11.56 10.58
C GLN A 103 14.82 -11.96 10.62
N LEU A 104 14.37 -12.82 9.70
CA LEU A 104 13.01 -13.38 9.71
C LEU A 104 12.73 -14.23 10.97
N ARG A 105 13.70 -15.03 11.43
CA ARG A 105 13.57 -15.81 12.67
C ARG A 105 13.48 -14.93 13.92
N ILE A 106 14.26 -13.85 13.97
CA ILE A 106 14.21 -12.89 15.10
C ILE A 106 12.84 -12.22 15.15
N LEU A 107 12.30 -11.80 14.00
CA LEU A 107 10.96 -11.19 13.93
C LEU A 107 9.86 -12.15 14.43
N HIS A 108 9.98 -13.45 14.11
CA HIS A 108 9.02 -14.46 14.60
C HIS A 108 9.18 -14.78 16.09
N GLN A 109 10.37 -14.69 16.68
CA GLN A 109 10.57 -14.87 18.12
C GLN A 109 10.03 -13.70 18.92
N THR A 110 10.22 -12.45 18.46
CA THR A 110 9.71 -11.27 19.17
C THR A 110 8.18 -11.17 19.17
N VAL A 111 7.51 -11.80 18.20
CA VAL A 111 6.04 -11.91 18.17
C VAL A 111 5.52 -13.02 19.10
N ALA A 112 6.34 -14.04 19.40
CA ALA A 112 5.98 -15.14 20.28
C ALA A 112 6.22 -14.84 21.77
N GLU A 113 7.12 -13.90 22.09
CA GLU A 113 7.47 -13.52 23.48
C GLU A 113 6.67 -12.29 24.00
N GLY A 114 5.71 -11.80 23.22
CA GLY A 114 4.88 -10.62 23.57
C GLY A 114 3.49 -10.94 24.14
N ASP A 115 3.22 -12.20 24.51
CA ASP A 115 1.93 -12.71 24.98
C ASP A 115 1.95 -13.18 26.46
N ASP A 116 2.83 -12.60 27.30
CA ASP A 116 2.75 -12.68 28.77
C ASP A 116 2.55 -11.29 29.41
#